data_AF-A0A358DFT6-F1
#
_entry.id   AF-A0A358DFT6-F1
#
_cell.length_a   1.000
_cell.length_b   1.000
_cell.length_c   1.000
_cell.angle_alpha   90.00
_cell.angle_beta   90.00
_cell.angle_gamma   90.00
#
_symmetry.space_group_name_H-M   'P 1'
#
loop_
_entity.id
_entity.type
_entity.pdbx_description
1 polymer ?
#
loop_
_entity_poly.entity_id
_entity_poly.type
_entity_poly.pdbx_seq_one_letter_code
_entity_poly.pdbx_strand_id
1 'polypeptide(L)' 'QGTINRARLMDVSSMDFEQEIEKLDKSCPVAVFCHSGARSMYAAKVLVKKGFPAVYNLRGGIVFWK' A
#
# COMPACT_ATOMS: atom_id res chain seq x y z
N GLN A 1 -17.99 1.12 -6.06
CA GLN A 1 -16.56 0.84 -5.84
C GLN A 1 -15.86 2.18 -5.70
N GLY A 2 -15.03 2.38 -4.69
CA GLY A 2 -14.40 3.69 -4.42
C GLY A 2 -12.93 3.49 -4.06
N THR A 3 -12.12 4.52 -4.30
CA THR A 3 -10.76 4.64 -3.81
C THR A 3 -10.67 5.86 -2.91
N ILE A 4 -9.65 5.94 -2.06
CA ILE A 4 -9.34 7.19 -1.36
C ILE A 4 -8.82 8.19 -2.40
N ASN A 5 -9.26 9.45 -2.31
CA ASN A 5 -8.85 10.49 -3.24
C ASN A 5 -7.32 10.62 -3.26
N ARG A 6 -6.73 10.72 -4.46
CA ARG A 6 -5.28 10.74 -4.73
C ARG A 6 -4.49 9.47 -4.36
N ALA A 7 -5.16 8.37 -4.03
CA ALA A 7 -4.46 7.09 -3.85
C ALA A 7 -3.89 6.60 -5.19
N ARG A 8 -2.65 6.12 -5.17
CA ARG A 8 -2.04 5.43 -6.30
C ARG A 8 -2.49 3.97 -6.30
N LEU A 9 -3.08 3.50 -7.40
CA LEU A 9 -3.43 2.10 -7.57
C LEU A 9 -2.17 1.28 -7.91
N MET A 10 -1.90 0.24 -7.14
CA MET A 10 -0.87 -0.75 -7.43
C MET A 10 -1.44 -2.15 -7.24
N ASP A 11 -1.15 -3.05 -8.19
CA ASP A 11 -1.52 -4.45 -8.08
C ASP A 11 -0.43 -5.24 -7.35
N VAL A 12 -0.77 -5.75 -6.17
CA VAL A 12 0.15 -6.57 -5.34
C VAL A 12 0.43 -7.96 -5.92
N SER A 13 -0.40 -8.44 -6.85
CA SER A 13 -0.17 -9.72 -7.56
C SER A 13 0.65 -9.57 -8.83
N SER A 14 0.94 -8.34 -9.27
CA SER A 14 1.80 -8.11 -10.42
C SER A 14 3.24 -8.52 -10.11
N MET A 15 3.92 -9.12 -11.09
CA MET A 15 5.35 -9.42 -11.02
C MET A 15 6.19 -8.14 -10.86
N ASP A 16 5.67 -7.01 -11.34
CA ASP A 16 6.38 -5.72 -11.32
C ASP A 16 6.13 -4.93 -10.03
N PHE A 17 5.35 -5.45 -9.08
CA PHE A 17 4.92 -4.73 -7.88
C PHE A 17 6.09 -4.15 -7.07
N GLU A 18 7.13 -4.95 -6.84
CA GLU A 18 8.30 -4.48 -6.09
C GLU A 18 9.09 -3.39 -6.84
N GLN A 19 9.13 -3.45 -8.16
CA GLN A 19 9.82 -2.47 -9.00
C GLN A 19 9.05 -1.15 -9.03
N GLU A 20 7.72 -1.20 -9.05
CA GLU A 20 6.86 -0.02 -8.91
C GLU A 20 7.03 0.66 -7.54
N ILE A 21 7.22 -0.12 -6.47
CA ILE A 21 7.53 0.41 -5.14
C ILE A 21 8.86 1.16 -5.12
N GLU A 22 9.88 0.67 -5.84
CA GLU A 22 11.19 1.32 -5.89
C GLU A 22 11.18 2.70 -6.53
N LYS A 23 10.17 2.99 -7.37
CA LYS A 23 9.96 4.30 -8.01
C LYS A 23 9.31 5.33 -7.08
N LEU A 24 8.87 4.93 -5.88
CA LEU A 24 8.26 5.84 -4.91
C LEU A 24 9.32 6.62 -4.14
N ASP A 25 8.94 7.81 -3.68
CA ASP A 25 9.75 8.61 -2.78
C ASP A 25 9.88 7.93 -1.41
N LYS A 26 11.09 7.48 -1.09
CA LYS A 26 11.41 6.78 0.15
C LYS A 26 11.61 7.74 1.34
N SER A 27 11.55 9.05 1.14
CA SER A 27 11.62 10.03 2.24
C SER A 27 10.26 10.24 2.93
N CYS A 28 9.17 9.80 2.29
CA CYS A 28 7.82 10.05 2.77
C CYS A 28 7.21 8.83 3.49
N PRO A 29 6.37 9.06 4.51
CA PRO A 29 5.54 8.00 5.09
C PRO A 29 4.49 7.53 4.07
N VAL A 30 4.15 6.25 4.11
CA VAL A 30 3.17 5.65 3.18
C VAL A 30 2.02 4.98 3.93
N ALA A 31 0.80 5.18 3.43
CA ALA A 31 -0.39 4.48 3.90
C ALA A 31 -0.90 3.54 2.79
N VAL A 32 -1.20 2.30 3.15
CA VAL A 32 -1.69 1.27 2.23
C VAL A 32 -3.03 0.72 2.70
N PHE A 33 -3.90 0.45 1.74
CA PHE A 33 -5.22 -0.13 1.97
C PHE A 33 -5.62 -1.02 0.79
N CYS A 34 -6.51 -1.98 1.05
CA CYS A 34 -7.19 -2.74 0.01
C CYS A 34 -8.67 -2.91 0.40
N HIS A 35 -9.37 -3.88 -0.16
CA HIS A 35 -10.76 -4.15 0.22
C HIS A 35 -10.93 -4.53 1.70
N SER A 36 -10.24 -5.59 2.16
CA SER A 36 -10.39 -6.17 3.51
C SER A 36 -9.14 -6.11 4.41
N GLY A 37 -8.02 -5.57 3.91
CA GLY A 37 -6.74 -5.46 4.63
C GLY A 37 -5.69 -6.55 4.35
N ALA A 38 -6.05 -7.68 3.72
CA ALA A 38 -5.11 -8.79 3.47
C ALA A 38 -4.00 -8.43 2.46
N ARG A 39 -4.38 -7.87 1.29
CA ARG A 39 -3.44 -7.48 0.24
C ARG A 39 -2.55 -6.31 0.67
N SER A 40 -3.11 -5.35 1.38
CA SER A 40 -2.35 -4.20 1.89
C SER A 40 -1.38 -4.60 3.00
N MET A 41 -1.64 -5.67 3.76
CA MET A 41 -0.66 -6.22 4.70
C MET A 41 0.59 -6.78 3.99
N TYR A 42 0.42 -7.45 2.85
CA TYR A 42 1.55 -7.89 2.03
C TYR A 42 2.35 -6.68 1.51
N ALA A 43 1.66 -5.71 0.91
CA ALA A 43 2.27 -4.47 0.45
C ALA A 43 3.06 -3.76 1.56
N ALA A 44 2.49 -3.67 2.77
CA ALA A 44 3.14 -3.06 3.92
C ALA A 44 4.47 -3.77 4.29
N LYS A 45 4.50 -5.11 4.27
CA LYS A 45 5.73 -5.88 4.54
C LYS A 45 6.81 -5.60 3.50
N VAL A 46 6.44 -5.48 2.23
CA VAL A 46 7.39 -5.14 1.16
C VAL A 46 7.93 -3.73 1.35
N LEU A 47 7.07 -2.75 1.63
CA LEU A 47 7.47 -1.36 1.87
C LEU A 47 8.43 -1.24 3.07
N VAL A 48 8.16 -1.94 4.18
CA VAL A 48 9.10 -1.96 5.32
C VAL A 48 10.46 -2.53 4.90
N LYS A 49 10.48 -3.65 4.17
CA LYS A 49 11.73 -4.25 3.67
C LYS A 49 12.51 -3.34 2.71
N LYS A 50 11.81 -2.50 1.94
CA LYS A 50 12.41 -1.54 0.98
C LYS A 50 12.90 -0.25 1.65
N GLY A 51 12.75 -0.11 2.97
CA GLY A 51 13.33 0.96 3.77
C GLY A 51 12.48 2.22 3.92
N PHE A 52 11.15 2.11 3.77
CA PHE A 52 10.26 3.26 3.97
C PHE A 52 10.24 3.67 5.46
N PRO A 53 10.28 4.98 5.76
CA PRO A 53 10.47 5.50 7.12
C PRO A 53 9.28 5.23 8.03
N ALA A 54 8.07 5.18 7.47
CA ALA A 54 6.87 4.75 8.17
C ALA A 54 5.87 4.15 7.18
N VAL A 55 5.25 3.03 7.58
CA VAL A 55 4.28 2.29 6.77
C VAL A 55 3.03 2.02 7.59
N TYR A 56 1.88 2.54 7.15
CA TYR A 56 0.60 2.41 7.82
C TYR A 56 -0.34 1.52 7.00
N ASN A 57 -0.82 0.43 7.58
CA ASN A 57 -1.84 -0.41 6.95
C ASN A 57 -3.22 -0.07 7.52
N LEU A 58 -4.15 0.37 6.67
CA LEU A 58 -5.53 0.64 7.09
C LEU A 58 -6.22 -0.67 7.47
N ARG A 59 -6.39 -0.88 8.77
CA ARG A 59 -7.06 -2.07 9.33
C ARG A 59 -8.53 -2.08 8.90
N GLY A 60 -9.01 -3.25 8.46
CA GLY A 60 -10.36 -3.41 7.91
C GLY A 60 -10.51 -3.02 6.44
N GLY A 61 -9.46 -2.45 5.82
CA GLY A 61 -9.50 -2.00 4.43
C GLY A 61 -10.50 -0.86 4.18
N ILE A 62 -10.73 -0.52 2.91
CA ILE A 62 -11.64 0.56 2.54
C ILE A 62 -13.10 0.28 2.92
N VAL A 63 -13.48 -0.99 3.15
CA VAL A 63 -14.84 -1.35 3.57
C VAL A 63 -15.16 -0.80 4.96
N PHE A 64 -14.17 -0.73 5.86
CA PHE A 64 -14.35 -0.20 7.21
C PHE A 64 -14.26 1.34 7.26
N TRP A 65 -13.65 1.95 6.26
CA TRP A 65 -13.36 3.39 6.19
C TRP A 65 -14.28 4.16 5.24
N LYS A 66 -15.41 3.55 4.88
CA LYS A 66 -16.36 4.08 3.91
C LYS A 66 -17.56 4.74 4.56
#